data_AF-A0A1M5YIG2-F1
#
_entry.id   AF-A0A1M5YIG2-F1
#
_cell.length_a   1.000
_cell.length_b   1.000
_cell.length_c   1.000
_cell.angle_alpha   90.00
_cell.angle_beta   90.00
_cell.angle_gamma   90.00
#
_symmetry.space_group_name_H-M   'P 1'
#
loop_
_entity.id
_entity.type
_entity.pdbx_description
1 polymer ?
#
loop_
_entity_poly.entity_id
_entity_poly.type
_entity_poly.pdbx_seq_one_letter_code
_entity_poly.pdbx_strand_id
1 'polypeptide(L)'
;MTGDQHEHSLRNEQVGQAYMVMLDVYEKCRQQGMTPAQISQEIEKANPWGVCQTWRLQAWLIARREFYADYTLPPPKTTGAR
;
A
#
# COMPACT_ATOMS: atom_id res chain seq x y z
N MET A 1 -24.55 -19.73 -9.84
CA MET A 1 -24.14 -19.07 -8.59
C MET A 1 -22.67 -19.39 -8.34
N THR A 2 -21.74 -18.74 -9.05
CA THR A 2 -20.29 -19.01 -8.91
C THR A 2 -19.42 -17.87 -9.48
N GLY A 3 -19.67 -16.63 -9.05
CA GLY A 3 -18.85 -15.46 -9.41
C GLY A 3 -18.14 -14.85 -8.20
N ASP A 4 -18.90 -14.64 -7.12
CA ASP A 4 -18.46 -13.88 -5.94
C ASP A 4 -17.27 -14.45 -5.17
N GLN A 5 -17.16 -15.78 -5.01
CA GLN A 5 -16.12 -16.36 -4.15
C GLN A 5 -14.72 -16.26 -4.75
N HIS A 6 -14.59 -16.36 -6.07
CA HIS A 6 -13.31 -16.18 -6.76
C HIS A 6 -12.88 -14.72 -6.76
N GLU A 7 -13.80 -13.78 -7.00
CA GLU A 7 -13.50 -12.35 -6.96
C GLU A 7 -13.09 -11.89 -5.56
N HIS A 8 -13.73 -12.40 -4.50
CA HIS A 8 -13.33 -12.13 -3.12
C HIS A 8 -11.95 -12.69 -2.77
N SER A 9 -11.63 -13.91 -3.23
CA SER A 9 -10.33 -14.54 -2.99
C SER A 9 -9.21 -13.79 -3.71
N LEU A 10 -9.45 -13.38 -4.95
CA LEU A 10 -8.51 -12.55 -5.73
C LEU A 10 -8.27 -11.20 -5.06
N ARG A 11 -9.31 -10.54 -4.52
CA ARG A 11 -9.15 -9.28 -3.78
C ARG A 11 -8.26 -9.45 -2.55
N ASN A 12 -8.44 -10.53 -1.79
CA ASN A 12 -7.57 -10.82 -0.63
C ASN A 12 -6.13 -11.09 -1.04
N GLU A 13 -5.90 -11.85 -2.12
CA GLU A 13 -4.55 -12.09 -2.63
C GLU A 13 -3.85 -10.80 -3.06
N GLN A 14 -4.57 -9.91 -3.75
CA GLN A 14 -4.04 -8.63 -4.22
C GLN A 14 -3.72 -7.68 -3.06
N VAL A 15 -4.54 -7.67 -2.02
CA VAL A 15 -4.27 -6.92 -0.78
C VAL A 15 -3.01 -7.48 -0.11
N GLY A 16 -2.88 -8.81 -0.03
CA GLY A 16 -1.68 -9.47 0.49
C GLY A 16 -0.42 -9.11 -0.30
N GLN A 17 -0.48 -9.15 -1.63
CA GLN A 17 0.62 -8.73 -2.50
C GLN A 17 1.00 -7.26 -2.29
N ALA A 18 0.00 -6.37 -2.19
CA ALA A 18 0.23 -4.96 -1.90
C ALA A 18 0.94 -4.77 -0.55
N TYR A 19 0.50 -5.50 0.48
CA TYR A 19 1.10 -5.46 1.81
C TYR A 19 2.57 -5.93 1.78
N MET A 20 2.88 -7.01 1.05
CA MET A 20 4.25 -7.51 0.91
C MET A 20 5.17 -6.49 0.24
N VAL A 21 4.68 -5.76 -0.78
CA VAL A 21 5.44 -4.67 -1.42
C VAL A 21 5.71 -3.54 -0.42
N MET A 22 4.71 -3.15 0.38
CA MET A 22 4.88 -2.12 1.42
C MET A 22 5.89 -2.54 2.47
N LEU A 23 5.89 -3.83 2.86
CA LEU A 23 6.83 -4.38 3.82
C LEU A 23 8.28 -4.34 3.31
N ASP A 24 8.53 -4.77 2.08
CA ASP A 24 9.87 -4.73 1.47
C ASP A 24 10.42 -3.30 1.40
N VAL A 25 9.58 -2.33 1.02
CA VAL A 25 9.94 -0.91 0.98
C VAL A 25 10.22 -0.39 2.39
N TYR A 26 9.34 -0.69 3.35
CA TYR A 26 9.50 -0.28 4.73
C TYR A 26 10.82 -0.78 5.32
N GLU A 27 11.15 -2.07 5.15
CA GLU A 27 12.39 -2.64 5.65
C GLU A 27 13.62 -1.98 5.01
N LYS A 28 13.61 -1.77 3.69
CA LYS A 28 14.69 -1.08 2.97
C LYS A 28 14.87 0.35 3.45
N CYS A 29 13.80 1.10 3.60
CA CYS A 29 13.86 2.49 4.07
C CYS A 29 14.28 2.56 5.55
N ARG A 30 13.85 1.60 6.36
CA ARG A 30 14.24 1.54 7.78
C ARG A 30 15.73 1.23 7.95
N GLN A 31 16.28 0.32 7.14
CA GLN A 31 17.73 0.04 7.11
C GLN A 31 18.55 1.26 6.69
N GLN A 32 18.00 2.13 5.84
CA GLN A 32 18.61 3.39 5.43
C GLN A 32 18.45 4.52 6.47
N GLY A 33 17.79 4.26 7.61
CA GLY A 33 17.55 5.27 8.64
C GLY A 33 16.56 6.36 8.23
N MET A 34 15.68 6.09 7.25
CA MET A 34 14.69 7.06 6.80
C MET A 34 13.65 7.34 7.90
N THR A 35 13.13 8.57 7.89
CA THR A 35 12.05 8.97 8.80
C THR A 35 10.73 8.34 8.38
N PRO A 36 9.77 8.15 9.32
CA PRO A 36 8.44 7.62 9.00
C PRO A 36 7.72 8.36 7.87
N ALA A 37 7.90 9.69 7.80
CA ALA A 37 7.32 10.50 6.72
C ALA A 37 7.94 10.23 5.35
N GLN A 38 9.25 9.95 5.29
CA GLN A 38 9.92 9.54 4.06
C GLN A 38 9.50 8.13 3.66
N ILE A 39 9.39 7.21 4.62
CA ILE A 39 8.91 5.85 4.36
C ILE A 39 7.51 5.89 3.74
N SER A 40 6.59 6.70 4.29
CA SER A 40 5.25 6.88 3.72
C SER A 40 5.27 7.41 2.28
N GLN A 41 6.26 8.24 1.90
CA GLN A 41 6.40 8.71 0.52
C GLN A 41 6.96 7.63 -0.41
N GLU A 42 7.94 6.87 0.06
CA GLU A 42 8.54 5.78 -0.73
C GLU A 42 7.54 4.64 -0.96
N ILE A 43 6.73 4.32 0.05
CA ILE A 43 5.62 3.36 -0.09
C ILE A 43 4.69 3.82 -1.21
N GLU A 44 4.23 5.07 -1.21
CA GLU A 44 3.33 5.58 -2.26
C GLU A 44 3.94 5.53 -3.67
N LYS A 45 5.25 5.79 -3.80
CA LYS A 45 5.97 5.69 -5.08
C LYS A 45 6.13 4.24 -5.54
N ALA A 46 6.17 3.29 -4.61
CA ALA A 46 6.38 1.88 -4.90
C ALA A 46 5.11 1.16 -5.39
N ASN A 47 3.95 1.83 -5.46
CA ASN A 47 2.72 1.23 -5.99
C ASN A 47 2.95 0.72 -7.43
N PRO A 48 3.00 -0.62 -7.63
CA PRO A 48 3.39 -1.19 -8.91
C PRO A 48 2.28 -1.10 -9.97
N TRP A 49 1.06 -0.72 -9.58
CA TRP A 49 -0.11 -0.72 -10.46
C TRP A 49 -0.55 0.68 -10.89
N GLY A 50 0.04 1.72 -10.30
CA GLY A 50 -0.28 3.12 -10.60
C GLY A 50 -1.76 3.46 -10.37
N VAL A 51 -2.25 4.48 -11.08
CA VAL A 51 -3.63 5.00 -10.98
C VAL A 51 -4.62 4.35 -11.98
N CYS A 52 -4.15 3.51 -12.90
CA CYS A 52 -4.93 3.10 -14.07
C CYS A 52 -5.81 1.84 -13.86
N GLN A 53 -5.63 1.07 -12.77
CA GLN A 53 -6.44 -0.13 -12.50
C GLN A 53 -7.23 0.00 -11.21
N THR A 54 -8.55 0.15 -11.32
CA THR A 54 -9.45 0.50 -10.21
C THR A 54 -9.39 -0.52 -9.07
N TRP A 55 -9.39 -1.83 -9.35
CA TRP A 55 -9.39 -2.86 -8.30
C TRP A 55 -8.04 -3.04 -7.63
N ARG A 56 -6.92 -2.95 -8.37
CA ARG A 56 -5.56 -2.98 -7.80
C ARG A 56 -5.29 -1.76 -6.94
N LEU A 57 -5.78 -0.60 -7.38
CA LEU A 57 -5.73 0.63 -6.60
C LEU A 57 -6.52 0.48 -5.29
N GLN A 58 -7.70 -0.14 -5.31
CA GLN A 58 -8.45 -0.43 -4.08
C GLN A 58 -7.69 -1.40 -3.15
N ALA A 59 -7.11 -2.47 -3.70
CA ALA A 59 -6.30 -3.41 -2.91
C ALA A 59 -5.10 -2.72 -2.25
N TRP A 60 -4.41 -1.84 -3.00
CA TRP A 60 -3.35 -0.99 -2.48
C TRP A 60 -3.83 -0.06 -1.34
N LEU A 61 -4.95 0.63 -1.54
CA LEU A 61 -5.49 1.55 -0.52
C LEU A 61 -5.90 0.82 0.77
N ILE A 62 -6.47 -0.39 0.64
CA ILE A 62 -6.83 -1.25 1.78
C ILE A 62 -5.55 -1.67 2.53
N ALA A 63 -4.59 -2.28 1.82
CA ALA A 63 -3.33 -2.71 2.42
C ALA A 63 -2.58 -1.54 3.10
N ARG A 64 -2.58 -0.36 2.47
CA ARG A 64 -1.93 0.84 3.00
C ARG A 64 -2.56 1.28 4.32
N ARG A 65 -3.89 1.24 4.41
CA ARG A 65 -4.59 1.64 5.63
C ARG A 65 -4.21 0.73 6.80
N GLU A 66 -4.24 -0.58 6.58
CA GLU A 66 -3.86 -1.57 7.60
C GLU A 66 -2.38 -1.42 7.97
N PHE A 67 -1.49 -1.33 6.97
CA PHE A 67 -0.05 -1.17 7.17
C PHE A 67 0.29 0.08 7.98
N TYR A 68 -0.37 1.21 7.71
CA TYR A 68 -0.10 2.45 8.43
C TYR A 68 -0.57 2.36 9.89
N ALA A 69 -1.64 1.61 10.16
CA ALA A 69 -2.11 1.34 11.50
C ALA A 69 -1.12 0.42 12.26
N ASP A 70 -0.65 -0.67 11.64
CA ASP A 70 0.32 -1.60 12.23
C ASP A 70 1.64 -0.91 12.59
N TYR A 71 2.18 -0.12 11.66
CA TYR A 71 3.52 0.50 11.81
C TYR A 71 3.48 1.95 12.32
N THR A 72 2.31 2.44 12.74
CA THR A 72 2.09 3.81 13.23
C THR A 72 2.67 4.88 12.28
N LEU A 73 2.54 4.65 10.98
CA LEU A 73 3.07 5.56 9.96
C LEU A 73 2.13 6.75 9.77
N PRO A 74 2.67 7.98 9.64
CA PRO A 74 1.84 9.13 9.33
C PRO A 74 1.29 9.00 7.89
N PRO A 75 0.04 9.42 7.63
CA PRO A 75 -0.46 9.50 6.27
C PRO A 75 0.52 10.32 5.41
N PRO A 76 0.75 9.94 4.13
CA PRO A 76 1.65 10.70 3.30
C PRO A 76 1.14 12.13 3.27
N LYS A 77 2.02 13.11 3.55
CA LYS A 77 1.66 14.52 3.42
C LYS A 77 1.28 14.71 1.97
N THR A 78 -0.01 14.75 1.68
CA THR A 78 -0.50 15.28 0.41
C THR A 78 -0.06 16.73 0.49
N THR A 79 1.04 17.07 -0.18
CA THR A 79 1.38 18.48 -0.42
C THR A 79 0.19 18.99 -1.20
N GLY A 80 -0.76 19.58 -0.47
CA GLY A 80 -1.88 20.29 -1.04
C GLY A 80 -1.25 21.34 -1.93
N ALA A 81 -1.37 21.16 -3.24
CA ALA A 81 -1.15 22.22 -4.18
C ALA A 81 -2.11 23.35 -3.79
N ARG A 82 -1.56 24.42 -3.24
CA ARG A 82 -2.18 25.74 -3.25
C ARG A 82 -1.10 26.79 -3.37
#